data_AF-A0A838VQT8-F1
#
_entry.id   AF-A0A838VQT8-F1
#
_cell.length_a   1.000
_cell.length_b   1.000
_cell.length_c   1.000
_cell.angle_alpha   90.00
_cell.angle_beta   90.00
_cell.angle_gamma   90.00
#
_symmetry.space_group_name_H-M   'P 1'
#
loop_
_entity.id
_entity.type
_entity.pdbx_description
1 polymer ?
#
loop_
_entity_poly.entity_id
_entity_poly.type
_entity_poly.pdbx_seq_one_letter_code
_entity_poly.pdbx_strand_id
1 'polypeptide(L)'
;MNLNPSQHLNPYDVLDISPDASMKEIPQAFAKAMKRRKYPVDAIAKARKQMMNPKERIIADYLRPLLRVGEFQRLDEESTTEEFEQFEAVLVDTEQLSEIDSRVLLTLTNFLD
;
A
#
# COMPACT_ATOMS: atom_id res chain seq x y z
N MET A 1 0.68 19.69 -15.19
CA MET A 1 1.67 18.74 -14.64
C MET A 1 1.79 17.58 -15.61
N ASN A 2 3.00 17.25 -16.05
CA ASN A 2 3.22 16.17 -17.01
C ASN A 2 3.29 14.84 -16.22
N LEU A 3 2.17 14.16 -16.10
CA LEU A 3 2.10 12.86 -15.42
C LEU A 3 2.91 11.86 -16.25
N ASN A 4 4.00 11.33 -15.70
CA ASN A 4 4.70 10.24 -16.36
C ASN A 4 3.75 9.02 -16.34
N PRO A 5 3.32 8.48 -17.50
CA PRO A 5 2.31 7.42 -17.56
C PRO A 5 2.73 6.14 -16.82
N SER A 6 4.03 5.99 -16.51
CA SER A 6 4.55 4.88 -15.70
C SER A 6 4.35 5.02 -14.19
N GLN A 7 3.91 6.17 -13.65
CA GLN A 7 3.77 6.36 -12.20
C GLN A 7 2.58 5.63 -11.57
N HIS A 8 1.54 5.32 -12.36
CA HIS A 8 0.30 4.76 -11.81
C HIS A 8 0.07 3.29 -12.17
N LEU A 9 0.93 2.69 -13.00
CA LEU A 9 0.80 1.29 -13.40
C LEU A 9 0.99 0.35 -12.20
N ASN A 10 0.09 -0.62 -12.09
CA ASN A 10 0.16 -1.65 -11.07
C ASN A 10 1.35 -2.58 -11.34
N PRO A 11 2.29 -2.74 -10.39
CA PRO A 11 3.46 -3.59 -10.59
C PRO A 11 3.10 -5.06 -10.85
N TYR A 12 1.97 -5.55 -10.30
CA TYR A 12 1.46 -6.89 -10.57
C TYR A 12 1.08 -7.08 -12.03
N ASP A 13 0.36 -6.11 -12.61
CA ASP A 13 -0.05 -6.13 -14.02
C ASP A 13 1.13 -5.95 -14.98
N VAL A 14 2.11 -5.11 -14.59
CA VAL A 14 3.31 -4.87 -15.40
C VAL A 14 4.21 -6.11 -15.48
N LEU A 15 4.36 -6.83 -14.38
CA LEU A 15 5.18 -8.04 -14.31
C LEU A 15 4.42 -9.32 -14.65
N ASP A 16 3.08 -9.28 -14.76
CA ASP A 16 2.20 -10.43 -15.01
C ASP A 16 2.36 -11.50 -13.92
N ILE A 17 2.23 -11.07 -12.67
CA ILE A 17 2.35 -11.90 -11.46
C ILE A 17 1.20 -11.63 -10.49
N SER A 18 0.89 -12.62 -9.68
CA SER A 18 -0.14 -12.54 -8.64
C SER A 18 0.41 -11.92 -7.34
N PRO A 19 -0.41 -11.29 -6.48
CA PRO A 19 0.01 -10.74 -5.19
C PRO A 19 0.70 -11.73 -4.24
N ASP A 20 0.47 -13.03 -4.39
CA ASP A 20 1.12 -14.10 -3.64
C ASP A 20 2.52 -14.47 -4.16
N ALA A 21 2.98 -13.85 -5.26
CA ALA A 21 4.26 -14.17 -5.88
C ALA A 21 5.44 -14.02 -4.90
N SER A 22 6.31 -15.02 -4.89
CA SER A 22 7.51 -15.03 -4.06
C SER A 22 8.57 -14.06 -4.57
N MET A 23 9.48 -13.66 -3.68
CA MET A 23 10.67 -12.88 -4.04
C MET A 23 11.53 -13.52 -5.14
N LYS A 24 11.46 -14.85 -5.29
CA LYS A 24 12.23 -15.60 -6.28
C LYS A 24 11.59 -15.59 -7.67
N GLU A 25 10.27 -15.40 -7.75
CA GLU A 25 9.52 -15.37 -9.01
C GLU A 25 9.59 -13.99 -9.69
N ILE A 26 9.73 -12.91 -8.92
CA ILE A 26 9.79 -11.53 -9.44
C ILE A 26 10.93 -11.33 -10.48
N PRO A 27 12.17 -11.80 -10.27
CA PRO A 27 13.22 -11.70 -11.29
C PRO A 27 12.89 -12.45 -12.58
N GLN A 28 12.23 -13.60 -12.50
CA GLN A 28 11.83 -14.40 -13.66
C GLN A 28 10.73 -13.68 -14.46
N ALA A 29 9.73 -13.16 -13.75
CA ALA A 29 8.66 -12.35 -14.32
C ALA A 29 9.18 -11.08 -14.99
N PHE A 30 10.15 -10.40 -14.38
CA PHE A 30 10.83 -9.25 -14.97
C PHE A 30 11.47 -9.60 -16.32
N ALA A 31 12.23 -10.70 -16.40
CA ALA A 31 12.85 -11.13 -17.65
C ALA A 31 11.80 -11.42 -18.74
N LYS A 32 10.69 -12.06 -18.36
CA LYS A 32 9.56 -12.36 -19.26
C LYS A 32 8.88 -11.07 -19.76
N ALA A 33 8.65 -10.10 -18.88
CA ALA A 33 8.06 -8.80 -19.21
C ALA A 33 8.94 -8.00 -20.18
N MET A 34 10.25 -7.97 -19.93
CA MET A 34 11.25 -7.32 -20.80
C MET A 34 11.27 -7.93 -22.21
N LYS A 35 11.07 -9.24 -22.32
CA LYS A 35 10.98 -9.94 -23.63
C LYS A 35 9.68 -9.61 -24.36
N ARG A 36 8.56 -9.54 -23.65
CA ARG A 36 7.23 -9.26 -24.22
C ARG A 36 7.07 -7.80 -24.67
N ARG A 37 7.77 -6.85 -24.04
CA ARG A 37 7.74 -5.41 -24.36
C ARG A 37 6.32 -4.81 -24.39
N LYS A 38 5.39 -5.36 -23.59
CA LYS A 38 4.02 -4.84 -23.46
C LYS A 38 3.98 -3.46 -22.78
N TYR A 39 4.94 -3.19 -21.90
CA TYR A 39 5.09 -1.94 -21.18
C TYR A 39 6.45 -1.29 -21.50
N PRO A 40 6.60 0.03 -21.29
CA PRO A 40 7.89 0.69 -21.41
C PRO A 40 8.94 0.06 -20.50
N VAL A 41 10.19 0.00 -20.95
CA VAL A 41 11.29 -0.62 -20.21
C VAL A 41 11.45 -0.01 -18.81
N ASP A 42 11.34 1.31 -18.70
CA ASP A 42 11.42 2.03 -17.42
C ASP A 42 10.30 1.63 -16.45
N ALA A 43 9.10 1.40 -16.97
CA ALA A 43 7.96 0.96 -16.16
C ALA A 43 8.19 -0.47 -15.64
N ILE A 44 8.73 -1.37 -16.47
CA ILE A 44 9.05 -2.75 -16.08
C ILE A 44 10.16 -2.76 -15.02
N ALA A 45 11.22 -1.96 -15.21
CA ALA A 45 12.30 -1.83 -14.24
C ALA A 45 11.82 -1.25 -12.90
N LYS A 46 10.95 -0.23 -12.94
CA LYS A 46 10.35 0.37 -11.75
C LYS A 46 9.45 -0.61 -11.01
N ALA A 47 8.60 -1.36 -11.72
CA ALA A 47 7.73 -2.37 -11.13
C ALA A 47 8.55 -3.43 -10.38
N ARG A 48 9.64 -3.93 -10.98
CA ARG A 48 10.57 -4.85 -10.29
C ARG A 48 11.14 -4.21 -9.02
N LYS A 49 11.61 -2.96 -9.10
CA LYS A 49 12.19 -2.26 -7.93
C LYS A 49 11.18 -2.13 -6.79
N GLN A 50 9.93 -1.79 -7.10
CA GLN A 50 8.86 -1.69 -6.12
C GLN A 50 8.55 -3.04 -5.48
N MET A 51 8.44 -4.11 -6.27
CA MET A 51 8.14 -5.44 -5.74
C MET A 51 9.27 -6.05 -4.91
N MET A 52 10.52 -5.70 -5.22
CA MET A 52 11.67 -6.12 -4.40
C MET A 52 11.82 -5.34 -3.08
N ASN A 53 11.08 -4.24 -2.89
CA ASN A 53 11.07 -3.47 -1.65
C ASN A 53 9.83 -3.82 -0.82
N PRO A 54 9.96 -4.44 0.36
CA PRO A 54 8.82 -4.82 1.19
C PRO A 54 7.87 -3.67 1.53
N LYS A 55 8.37 -2.46 1.76
CA LYS A 55 7.53 -1.29 2.10
C LYS A 55 6.65 -0.87 0.93
N GLU A 56 7.24 -0.80 -0.26
CA GLU A 56 6.52 -0.47 -1.50
C GLU A 56 5.54 -1.59 -1.89
N ARG A 57 5.90 -2.84 -1.62
CA ARG A 57 5.03 -4.00 -1.85
C ARG A 57 3.80 -3.98 -0.93
N ILE A 58 3.97 -3.67 0.35
CA ILE A 58 2.84 -3.50 1.29
C ILE A 58 1.88 -2.41 0.78
N ILE A 59 2.40 -1.28 0.30
CA ILE A 59 1.56 -0.23 -0.31
C ILE A 59 0.77 -0.79 -1.49
N ALA A 60 1.40 -1.57 -2.37
CA ALA A 60 0.71 -2.17 -3.51
C ALA A 60 -0.34 -3.21 -3.09
N ASP A 61 -0.09 -3.99 -2.04
CA ASP A 61 -0.98 -5.05 -1.56
C ASP A 61 -2.23 -4.49 -0.87
N TYR A 62 -2.06 -3.49 -0.01
CA TYR A 62 -3.14 -3.00 0.84
C TYR A 62 -3.82 -1.78 0.25
N LEU A 63 -3.08 -0.86 -0.37
CA LEU A 63 -3.66 0.42 -0.78
C LEU A 63 -4.22 0.38 -2.20
N ARG A 64 -3.64 -0.35 -3.15
CA ARG A 64 -4.18 -0.37 -4.53
C ARG A 64 -5.57 -0.99 -4.67
N PRO A 65 -5.93 -2.08 -3.97
CA PRO A 65 -7.29 -2.62 -4.06
C PRO A 65 -8.34 -1.67 -3.51
N LEU A 66 -7.97 -0.86 -2.50
CA LEU A 66 -8.87 0.03 -1.77
C LEU A 66 -8.97 1.41 -2.41
N LEU A 67 -7.85 1.93 -2.93
CA LEU A 67 -7.75 3.27 -3.47
C LEU A 67 -7.90 3.22 -4.99
N ARG A 68 -9.10 3.54 -5.48
CA ARG A 68 -9.33 3.74 -6.92
C ARG A 68 -8.56 4.98 -7.36
N VAL A 69 -7.59 4.78 -8.27
CA VAL A 69 -6.79 5.87 -8.83
C VAL A 69 -7.73 6.80 -9.60
N GLY A 70 -8.07 7.95 -9.00
CA GLY A 70 -8.98 8.95 -9.58
C GLY A 70 -9.96 9.58 -8.59
N GLU A 71 -10.13 8.99 -7.40
CA GLU A 71 -11.08 9.51 -6.38
C GLU A 71 -10.43 10.49 -5.39
N PHE A 72 -9.11 10.68 -5.45
CA PHE A 72 -8.39 11.60 -4.57
C PHE A 72 -8.27 12.97 -5.23
N GLN A 73 -9.08 13.91 -4.74
CA GLN A 73 -8.82 15.33 -4.96
C GLN A 73 -7.61 15.74 -4.12
N ARG A 74 -6.75 16.59 -4.68
CA ARG A 74 -5.75 17.28 -3.85
C ARG A 74 -6.50 18.16 -2.89
N LEU A 75 -6.35 17.89 -1.59
CA LEU A 75 -6.75 18.82 -0.55
C LEU A 75 -5.68 19.89 -0.46
N ASP A 76 -6.12 21.14 -0.41
CA ASP A 76 -5.25 22.29 -0.18
C ASP A 76 -4.78 22.24 1.28
N GLU A 77 -3.49 22.48 1.54
CA GLU A 77 -2.83 22.25 2.84
C GLU A 77 -3.50 22.98 4.03
N GLU A 78 -4.23 24.07 3.76
CA GLU A 78 -4.98 24.80 4.80
C GLU A 78 -6.20 24.03 5.32
N SER A 79 -6.83 23.20 4.50
CA SER A 79 -7.99 22.38 4.90
C SER A 79 -7.61 21.15 5.73
N THR A 80 -6.38 20.67 5.59
CA THR A 80 -5.91 19.45 6.25
C THR A 80 -5.64 19.63 7.74
N THR A 81 -5.33 20.84 8.20
CA THR A 81 -5.00 21.07 9.62
C THR A 81 -6.23 20.87 10.50
N GLU A 82 -7.39 21.37 10.10
CA GLU A 82 -8.63 21.25 10.87
C GLU A 82 -9.16 19.81 10.91
N GLU A 83 -9.11 19.09 9.78
CA GLU A 83 -9.53 17.68 9.72
C GLU A 83 -8.58 16.77 10.51
N PHE A 84 -7.27 17.02 10.46
CA PHE A 84 -6.30 16.27 11.28
C PHE A 84 -6.44 16.58 12.77
N GLU A 85 -6.65 17.85 13.15
CA GLU A 85 -6.89 18.23 14.54
C GLU A 85 -8.19 17.60 15.08
N GLN A 86 -9.23 17.52 14.25
CA GLN A 86 -10.47 16.83 14.60
C GLN A 86 -10.26 15.31 14.74
N PHE A 87 -9.44 14.70 13.88
CA PHE A 87 -9.09 13.28 13.98
C PHE A 87 -8.21 12.99 15.20
N GLU A 88 -7.22 13.83 15.50
CA GLU A 88 -6.44 13.75 16.73
C GLU A 88 -7.32 13.94 17.96
N ALA A 89 -8.26 14.89 17.96
CA ALA A 89 -9.20 15.08 19.06
C ALA A 89 -10.08 13.85 19.31
N VAL A 90 -10.44 13.09 18.27
CA VAL A 90 -11.13 11.79 18.41
C VAL A 90 -10.20 10.70 18.96
N LEU A 91 -8.90 10.75 18.66
CA LEU A 91 -7.89 9.82 19.19
C LEU A 91 -7.44 10.15 20.63
N VAL A 92 -7.69 11.37 21.10
CA VAL A 92 -7.28 11.86 22.44
C VAL A 92 -8.13 11.28 23.57
N ASP A 93 -9.17 10.50 23.30
CA ASP A 93 -9.88 9.69 24.31
C ASP A 93 -9.07 8.45 24.73
N THR A 94 -7.80 8.69 25.07
CA THR A 94 -6.77 7.72 25.46
C THR A 94 -7.11 6.92 26.71
N GLU A 95 -8.06 7.39 27.53
CA GLU A 95 -8.61 6.62 28.65
C GLU A 95 -9.30 5.34 28.14
N GLN A 96 -10.03 5.41 27.02
CA GLN A 96 -10.71 4.24 26.44
C GLN A 96 -9.71 3.24 25.84
N LEU A 97 -8.57 3.69 25.31
CA LEU A 97 -7.54 2.80 24.76
C LEU A 97 -6.93 1.89 25.83
N SER A 98 -6.71 2.41 27.04
CA SER A 98 -6.20 1.62 28.18
C SER A 98 -7.20 0.54 28.63
N GLU A 99 -8.49 0.84 28.53
CA GLU A 99 -9.57 -0.07 28.89
C GLU A 99 -9.76 -1.16 27.82
N ILE A 100 -9.58 -0.81 26.54
CA ILE A 100 -9.56 -1.76 25.43
C ILE A 100 -8.36 -2.71 25.55
N ASP A 101 -7.15 -2.19 25.80
CA ASP A 101 -5.95 -3.02 25.97
C ASP A 101 -6.10 -4.01 27.12
N SER A 102 -6.64 -3.54 28.25
CA SER A 102 -6.92 -4.38 29.42
C SER A 102 -7.95 -5.47 29.10
N ARG A 103 -9.01 -5.14 28.35
CA ARG A 103 -10.07 -6.08 27.99
C ARG A 103 -9.59 -7.12 26.98
N VAL A 104 -8.78 -6.71 26.00
CA VAL A 104 -8.17 -7.61 25.01
C VAL A 104 -7.21 -8.58 25.70
N LEU A 105 -6.34 -8.09 26.58
CA LEU A 105 -5.42 -8.92 27.38
C LEU A 105 -6.16 -9.97 28.20
N LEU A 106 -7.20 -9.57 28.96
CA LEU A 106 -8.00 -10.50 29.76
C LEU A 106 -8.72 -11.56 28.92
N THR A 107 -9.21 -11.18 27.74
CA THR A 107 -9.90 -12.12 26.85
C THR A 107 -8.93 -13.13 26.25
N LEU A 108 -7.73 -12.68 25.88
CA LEU A 108 -6.69 -13.56 25.33
C LEU A 108 -6.14 -14.52 26.38
N THR A 109 -5.95 -14.09 27.63
CA THR A 109 -5.51 -14.98 28.71
C THR A 109 -6.56 -16.06 28.98
N ASN A 110 -7.85 -15.70 29.05
CA ASN A 110 -8.93 -16.65 29.27
C ASN A 110 -9.15 -17.63 28.10
N PHE A 111 -8.63 -17.32 26.90
CA PHE A 111 -8.69 -18.22 25.74
C PHE A 111 -7.52 -19.22 25.71
N LEU A 112 -6.46 -18.96 26.47
CA LEU A 112 -5.24 -19.76 26.50
C LEU A 112 -5.17 -20.73 27.71
N ASP A 113 -6.12 -20.64 28.63
CA ASP A 113 -6.41 -21.63 29.68
C ASP A 113 -7.42 -22.69 29.19
#